data_AF-A0A7Y9ZKY8-F1
#
_entry.id   AF-A0A7Y9ZKY8-F1
#
_cell.length_a   1.000
_cell.length_b   1.000
_cell.length_c   1.000
_cell.angle_alpha   90.00
_cell.angle_beta   90.00
_cell.angle_gamma   90.00
#
_symmetry.space_group_name_H-M   'P 1'
#
loop_
_entity.id
_entity.type
_entity.pdbx_description
1 polymer ?
#
loop_
_entity_poly.entity_id
_entity_poly.type
_entity_poly.pdbx_seq_one_letter_code
_entity_poly.pdbx_strand_id
1 'polypeptide(L)'
;MISDPFDSGPTGAFKTLCRTYPDDTVFKGSDGFRSLWGPIFYRGRANGTARLLVVGQDPAQTEAVTRRILSGQAGRRVQGFVEKLGYTRRYLMINAFLYGISNQSQALPHLHDPEIEAYRNQWFEAAFAPGRIEAVVTFGTPAFDAWTAFTATPAGQAVLPTITFHKALHPTADKPGGPISRKDLLDNWNIALQSLHAGIQDPDVATPLVPYGADFTPDELPEIPSRDLPFGIPAWMRSTDFWATMAATPGNQRANVTIEVP
;
A
#
# COMPACT_ATOMS: atom_id res chain seq x y z
N MET A 1 2.58 1.86 -32.79
CA MET A 1 2.07 2.68 -31.67
C MET A 1 2.04 1.81 -30.43
N ILE A 2 2.57 2.29 -29.30
CA ILE A 2 2.47 1.59 -28.01
C ILE A 2 1.16 2.03 -27.35
N SER A 3 0.37 1.09 -26.86
CA SER A 3 -0.80 1.37 -26.02
C SER A 3 -0.44 1.05 -24.57
N ASP A 4 -0.04 2.06 -23.80
CA ASP A 4 0.29 1.90 -22.38
C ASP A 4 -0.91 2.34 -21.52
N PRO A 5 -1.55 1.43 -20.75
CA PRO A 5 -2.66 1.82 -19.89
C PRO A 5 -2.17 2.71 -18.74
N PHE A 6 -3.05 3.57 -18.23
CA PHE A 6 -2.78 4.41 -17.06
C PHE A 6 -3.98 4.42 -16.11
N ASP A 7 -3.76 4.83 -14.87
CA ASP A 7 -4.81 5.08 -13.91
C ASP A 7 -5.44 6.46 -14.15
N SER A 8 -6.71 6.47 -14.56
CA SER A 8 -7.50 7.71 -14.76
C SER A 8 -7.86 8.43 -13.45
N GLY A 9 -7.60 7.82 -12.30
CA GLY A 9 -7.96 8.34 -10.99
C GLY A 9 -9.20 7.66 -10.38
N PRO A 10 -9.55 8.04 -9.15
CA PRO A 10 -10.62 7.40 -8.40
C PRO A 10 -12.00 7.80 -8.92
N THR A 11 -12.99 6.92 -8.74
CA THR A 11 -14.39 7.18 -9.08
C THR A 11 -15.31 7.03 -7.87
N GLY A 12 -16.56 7.48 -7.97
CA GLY A 12 -17.56 7.31 -6.92
C GLY A 12 -17.13 7.90 -5.57
N ALA A 13 -17.34 7.16 -4.48
CA ALA A 13 -17.00 7.58 -3.12
C ALA A 13 -15.51 7.95 -2.97
N PHE A 14 -14.59 7.19 -3.57
CA PHE A 14 -13.16 7.49 -3.52
C PHE A 14 -12.82 8.85 -4.11
N LYS A 15 -13.51 9.27 -5.18
CA LYS A 15 -13.33 10.60 -5.78
C LYS A 15 -13.74 11.71 -4.82
N THR A 16 -14.83 11.49 -4.07
CA THR A 16 -15.28 12.43 -3.02
C THR A 16 -14.26 12.48 -1.89
N LEU A 17 -13.79 11.33 -1.41
CA LEU A 17 -12.77 11.26 -0.35
C LEU A 17 -11.49 11.98 -0.73
N CYS A 18 -11.04 11.88 -1.99
CA CYS A 18 -9.86 12.61 -2.48
C CYS A 18 -10.08 14.14 -2.56
N ARG A 19 -11.31 14.64 -2.42
CA ARG A 19 -11.62 16.09 -2.39
C ARG A 19 -11.82 16.60 -0.97
N THR A 20 -12.14 15.73 -0.02
CA THR A 20 -12.50 16.06 1.36
C THR A 20 -11.57 15.35 2.34
N TYR A 21 -10.27 15.47 2.11
CA TYR A 21 -9.26 14.81 2.92
C TYR A 21 -8.83 15.68 4.11
N PRO A 22 -8.45 15.07 5.25
CA PRO A 22 -7.79 15.79 6.35
C PRO A 22 -6.44 16.35 5.87
N ASP A 23 -6.26 17.65 6.02
CA ASP A 23 -5.07 18.37 5.59
C ASP A 23 -3.95 18.33 6.64
N ASP A 24 -3.00 19.25 6.55
CA ASP A 24 -1.87 19.37 7.46
C ASP A 24 -2.23 19.96 8.83
N THR A 25 -3.48 20.38 9.04
CA THR A 25 -4.00 20.71 10.37
C THR A 25 -4.30 19.47 11.20
N VAL A 26 -4.56 18.33 10.55
CA VAL A 26 -4.74 17.01 11.20
C VAL A 26 -3.42 16.24 11.17
N PHE A 27 -2.81 16.09 10.00
CA PHE A 27 -1.52 15.43 9.85
C PHE A 27 -0.40 16.44 9.99
N LYS A 28 0.00 16.81 11.20
CA LYS A 28 0.95 17.91 11.40
C LYS A 28 2.41 17.50 11.21
N GLY A 29 3.21 18.41 10.66
CA GLY A 29 4.66 18.21 10.58
C GLY A 29 5.38 18.18 11.95
N SER A 30 4.77 18.77 12.99
CA SER A 30 5.23 18.65 14.38
C SER A 30 5.08 17.22 14.93
N ASP A 31 4.10 16.49 14.40
CA ASP A 31 3.68 15.18 14.86
C ASP A 31 4.40 14.07 14.07
N GLY A 32 5.43 14.45 13.32
CA GLY A 32 6.27 13.52 12.56
C GLY A 32 5.80 13.24 11.14
N PHE A 33 4.74 13.87 10.63
CA PHE A 33 4.26 13.68 9.26
C PHE A 33 4.99 14.56 8.21
N ARG A 34 4.96 14.12 6.94
CA ARG A 34 5.50 14.81 5.76
C ARG A 34 4.42 15.60 5.02
N SER A 35 3.68 16.43 5.77
CA SER A 35 2.43 17.06 5.33
C SER A 35 2.59 17.97 4.10
N LEU A 36 3.77 18.58 3.94
CA LEU A 36 4.11 19.45 2.81
C LEU A 36 4.00 18.77 1.44
N TRP A 37 4.08 17.44 1.39
CA TRP A 37 3.98 16.68 0.15
C TRP A 37 2.52 16.38 -0.24
N GLY A 38 1.56 16.71 0.61
CA GLY A 38 0.16 16.38 0.41
C GLY A 38 -0.15 14.89 0.61
N PRO A 39 -1.44 14.52 0.55
CA PRO A 39 -1.90 13.16 0.74
C PRO A 39 -1.56 12.27 -0.47
N ILE A 40 -1.27 10.99 -0.22
CA ILE A 40 -1.11 9.97 -1.28
C ILE A 40 -2.07 8.82 -0.99
N PHE A 41 -3.13 8.76 -1.77
CA PHE A 41 -4.37 8.08 -1.37
C PHE A 41 -4.35 6.56 -1.55
N TYR A 42 -3.99 6.07 -2.73
CA TYR A 42 -4.15 4.66 -3.09
C TYR A 42 -3.21 4.22 -4.21
N ARG A 43 -3.24 2.92 -4.54
CA ARG A 43 -2.75 2.33 -5.79
C ARG A 43 -3.71 1.21 -6.24
N GLY A 44 -3.93 1.05 -7.54
CA GLY A 44 -4.82 0.01 -8.07
C GLY A 44 -6.25 0.51 -8.37
N ARG A 45 -7.28 -0.27 -7.99
CA ARG A 45 -8.67 -0.06 -8.47
C ARG A 45 -9.56 0.66 -7.46
N ALA A 46 -9.41 1.98 -7.36
CA ALA A 46 -10.33 2.86 -6.65
C ALA A 46 -11.61 3.19 -7.47
N ASN A 47 -12.20 2.15 -8.08
CA ASN A 47 -13.41 2.23 -8.90
C ASN A 47 -14.43 1.12 -8.58
N GLY A 48 -14.21 0.40 -7.48
CA GLY A 48 -15.08 -0.67 -7.00
C GLY A 48 -14.93 -2.02 -7.72
N THR A 49 -13.88 -2.21 -8.53
CA THR A 49 -13.60 -3.48 -9.21
C THR A 49 -12.58 -4.37 -8.51
N ALA A 50 -11.97 -3.89 -7.42
CA ALA A 50 -11.02 -4.68 -6.63
C ALA A 50 -11.70 -5.91 -6.00
N ARG A 51 -10.91 -6.98 -5.84
CA ARG A 51 -11.23 -8.21 -5.12
C ARG A 51 -10.25 -8.49 -3.97
N LEU A 52 -9.02 -7.99 -4.10
CA LEU A 52 -8.04 -7.96 -3.01
C LEU A 52 -7.90 -6.54 -2.45
N LEU A 53 -7.96 -6.40 -1.12
CA LEU A 53 -7.56 -5.19 -0.42
C LEU A 53 -6.18 -5.38 0.23
N VAL A 54 -5.26 -4.48 -0.07
CA VAL A 54 -3.94 -4.41 0.58
C VAL A 54 -3.87 -3.17 1.46
N VAL A 55 -3.40 -3.35 2.69
CA VAL A 55 -3.19 -2.24 3.64
C VAL A 55 -1.71 -2.11 3.95
N GLY A 56 -1.11 -1.01 3.53
CA GLY A 56 0.26 -0.61 3.88
C GLY A 56 0.31 0.35 5.06
N GLN A 57 1.49 0.86 5.37
CA GLN A 57 1.72 1.76 6.51
C GLN A 57 1.55 3.23 6.12
N ASP A 58 2.50 3.77 5.36
CA ASP A 58 2.59 5.17 4.96
C ASP A 58 3.36 5.30 3.63
N PRO A 59 3.15 6.38 2.86
CA PRO A 59 3.91 6.61 1.62
C PRO A 59 5.31 7.17 1.90
N ALA A 60 6.25 6.96 0.98
CA ALA A 60 7.61 7.49 1.05
C ALA A 60 7.90 8.44 -0.13
N GLN A 61 9.19 8.71 -0.39
CA GLN A 61 9.62 9.69 -1.38
C GLN A 61 9.27 9.32 -2.83
N THR A 62 9.28 8.03 -3.18
CA THR A 62 8.86 7.57 -4.51
C THR A 62 7.38 7.86 -4.72
N GLU A 63 6.56 7.55 -3.72
CA GLU A 63 5.12 7.78 -3.71
C GLU A 63 4.77 9.27 -3.74
N ALA A 64 5.61 10.13 -3.15
CA ALA A 64 5.48 11.59 -3.24
C ALA A 64 5.66 12.14 -4.66
N VAL A 65 6.36 11.43 -5.53
CA VAL A 65 6.52 11.82 -6.94
C VAL A 65 5.47 11.12 -7.81
N THR A 66 5.28 9.82 -7.67
CA THR A 66 4.34 9.03 -8.50
C THR A 66 2.87 9.27 -8.15
N ARG A 67 2.60 9.82 -6.96
CA ARG A 67 1.25 10.06 -6.41
C ARG A 67 0.41 8.79 -6.26
N ARG A 68 1.07 7.64 -6.10
CA ARG A 68 0.44 6.34 -5.82
C ARG A 68 1.26 5.62 -4.76
N ILE A 69 0.59 5.10 -3.75
CA ILE A 69 1.27 4.42 -2.63
C ILE A 69 1.98 3.16 -3.11
N LEU A 70 2.93 2.63 -2.33
CA LEU A 70 3.62 1.37 -2.63
C LEU A 70 4.13 1.36 -4.07
N SER A 71 4.87 2.39 -4.49
CA SER A 71 5.40 2.49 -5.86
C SER A 71 6.93 2.38 -5.92
N GLY A 72 7.62 2.36 -4.77
CA GLY A 72 9.03 1.97 -4.69
C GLY A 72 9.26 0.49 -4.37
N GLN A 73 10.39 0.19 -3.72
CA GLN A 73 10.85 -1.16 -3.43
C GLN A 73 9.82 -2.02 -2.68
N ALA A 74 9.19 -1.47 -1.65
CA ALA A 74 8.13 -2.16 -0.90
C ALA A 74 6.98 -2.55 -1.83
N GLY A 75 6.63 -1.65 -2.76
CA GLY A 75 5.59 -1.84 -3.75
C GLY A 75 5.85 -2.95 -4.75
N ARG A 76 7.11 -3.13 -5.18
CA ARG A 76 7.49 -4.22 -6.10
C ARG A 76 7.43 -5.59 -5.42
N ARG A 77 7.90 -5.67 -4.17
CA ARG A 77 7.76 -6.90 -3.36
C ARG A 77 6.28 -7.25 -3.13
N VAL A 78 5.46 -6.26 -2.78
CA VAL A 78 4.00 -6.44 -2.66
C VAL A 78 3.38 -6.83 -4.00
N GLN A 79 3.86 -6.28 -5.13
CA GLN A 79 3.37 -6.65 -6.46
C GLN A 79 3.61 -8.14 -6.74
N GLY A 80 4.81 -8.66 -6.48
CA GLY A 80 5.09 -10.10 -6.59
C GLY A 80 4.21 -10.94 -5.66
N PHE A 81 3.95 -10.48 -4.44
CA PHE A 81 3.05 -11.16 -3.49
C PHE A 81 1.61 -11.26 -4.02
N VAL A 82 1.03 -10.16 -4.52
CA VAL A 82 -0.35 -10.19 -5.02
C VAL A 82 -0.49 -10.96 -6.33
N GLU A 83 0.57 -10.98 -7.15
CA GLU A 83 0.60 -11.78 -8.39
C GLU A 83 0.70 -13.29 -8.11
N LYS A 84 1.41 -13.71 -7.06
CA LYS A 84 1.38 -15.11 -6.58
C LYS A 84 0.00 -15.57 -6.12
N LEU A 85 -0.84 -14.64 -5.68
CA LEU A 85 -2.26 -14.89 -5.36
C LEU A 85 -3.17 -14.84 -6.60
N GLY A 86 -2.61 -14.58 -7.79
CA GLY A 86 -3.36 -14.49 -9.03
C GLY A 86 -4.03 -13.13 -9.29
N TYR A 87 -3.73 -12.09 -8.51
CA TYR A 87 -4.26 -10.75 -8.70
C TYR A 87 -3.32 -9.88 -9.53
N THR A 88 -3.52 -9.85 -10.84
CA THR A 88 -2.74 -8.99 -11.73
C THR A 88 -3.31 -7.57 -11.76
N ARG A 89 -4.61 -7.36 -11.57
CA ARG A 89 -5.24 -6.04 -11.72
C ARG A 89 -6.35 -5.74 -10.71
N ARG A 90 -7.06 -6.74 -10.18
CA ARG A 90 -8.23 -6.57 -9.29
C ARG A 90 -7.80 -6.41 -7.83
N TYR A 91 -6.90 -5.49 -7.55
CA TYR A 91 -6.52 -5.10 -6.20
C TYR A 91 -6.69 -3.59 -5.97
N LEU A 92 -6.94 -3.23 -4.73
CA LEU A 92 -6.86 -1.87 -4.21
C LEU A 92 -5.86 -1.86 -3.07
N MET A 93 -4.97 -0.88 -3.06
CA MET A 93 -4.02 -0.66 -1.98
C MET A 93 -4.31 0.69 -1.32
N ILE A 94 -4.40 0.69 0.00
CA ILE A 94 -4.51 1.89 0.84
C ILE A 94 -3.49 1.81 1.98
N ASN A 95 -3.20 2.93 2.64
CA ASN A 95 -2.27 2.97 3.77
C ASN A 95 -3.01 3.26 5.09
N ALA A 96 -2.40 2.88 6.22
CA ALA A 96 -2.84 3.26 7.55
C ALA A 96 -2.78 4.78 7.79
N PHE A 97 -1.77 5.45 7.20
CA PHE A 97 -1.64 6.89 7.17
C PHE A 97 -1.61 7.43 5.74
N LEU A 98 -2.30 8.56 5.54
CA LEU A 98 -2.42 9.21 4.23
C LEU A 98 -1.16 9.98 3.81
N TYR A 99 -0.36 10.40 4.79
CA TYR A 99 0.85 11.18 4.62
C TYR A 99 2.07 10.38 5.04
N GLY A 100 3.20 10.63 4.39
CA GLY A 100 4.44 9.94 4.70
C GLY A 100 4.97 10.31 6.08
N ILE A 101 5.72 9.39 6.70
CA ILE A 101 6.28 9.60 8.03
C ILE A 101 7.72 10.09 7.94
N SER A 102 8.03 11.16 8.65
CA SER A 102 9.39 11.68 8.86
C SER A 102 10.00 11.22 10.18
N ASN A 103 9.16 10.89 11.18
CA ASN A 103 9.59 10.31 12.45
C ASN A 103 8.52 9.35 12.98
N GLN A 104 8.84 8.05 13.03
CA GLN A 104 7.89 7.02 13.48
C GLN A 104 7.52 7.15 14.96
N SER A 105 8.45 7.53 15.84
CA SER A 105 8.15 7.64 17.26
C SER A 105 7.17 8.78 17.57
N GLN A 106 7.08 9.76 16.66
CA GLN A 106 6.14 10.87 16.76
C GLN A 106 4.82 10.56 16.06
N ALA A 107 4.86 9.96 14.86
CA ALA A 107 3.66 9.75 14.04
C ALA A 107 2.80 8.56 14.48
N LEU A 108 3.41 7.44 14.87
CA LEU A 108 2.66 6.21 15.20
C LEU A 108 1.65 6.36 16.35
N PRO A 109 1.91 7.15 17.43
CA PRO A 109 0.91 7.44 18.46
C PRO A 109 -0.42 8.01 17.94
N HIS A 110 -0.41 8.68 16.77
CA HIS A 110 -1.59 9.30 16.17
C HIS A 110 -2.44 8.35 15.32
N LEU A 111 -2.14 7.04 15.28
CA LEU A 111 -2.88 6.06 14.47
C LEU A 111 -4.39 6.05 14.74
N HIS A 112 -4.75 6.32 16.00
CA HIS A 112 -6.09 6.30 16.56
C HIS A 112 -6.66 7.69 16.83
N ASP A 113 -6.02 8.75 16.31
CA ASP A 113 -6.60 10.08 16.39
C ASP A 113 -7.94 10.07 15.62
N PRO A 114 -9.03 10.61 16.21
CA PRO A 114 -10.38 10.42 15.67
C PRO A 114 -10.54 10.82 14.20
N GLU A 115 -9.92 11.92 13.77
CA GLU A 115 -10.03 12.40 12.39
C GLU A 115 -9.24 11.54 11.39
N ILE A 116 -8.08 11.02 11.80
CA ILE A 116 -7.26 10.10 10.99
C ILE A 116 -8.00 8.77 10.84
N GLU A 117 -8.47 8.20 11.95
CA GLU A 117 -9.17 6.93 11.97
C GLU A 117 -10.51 7.01 11.23
N ALA A 118 -11.31 8.05 11.45
CA ALA A 118 -12.58 8.24 10.75
C ALA A 118 -12.39 8.34 9.23
N TYR A 119 -11.42 9.11 8.75
CA TYR A 119 -11.16 9.23 7.33
C TYR A 119 -10.66 7.92 6.72
N ARG A 120 -9.77 7.20 7.41
CA ARG A 120 -9.31 5.87 6.98
C ARG A 120 -10.46 4.86 6.93
N ASN A 121 -11.37 4.88 7.91
CA ASN A 121 -12.55 4.01 7.93
C ASN A 121 -13.49 4.30 6.75
N GLN A 122 -13.63 5.55 6.33
CA GLN A 122 -14.39 5.87 5.10
C GLN A 122 -13.75 5.27 3.83
N TRP A 123 -12.42 5.18 3.76
CA TRP A 123 -11.74 4.47 2.68
C TRP A 123 -11.99 2.95 2.71
N PHE A 124 -11.98 2.35 3.90
CA PHE A 124 -12.35 0.94 4.07
C PHE A 124 -13.80 0.70 3.64
N GLU A 125 -14.76 1.49 4.15
CA GLU A 125 -16.18 1.38 3.78
C GLU A 125 -16.39 1.54 2.27
N ALA A 126 -15.73 2.51 1.64
CA ALA A 126 -15.78 2.69 0.18
C ALA A 126 -15.22 1.48 -0.60
N ALA A 127 -14.21 0.79 -0.06
CA ALA A 127 -13.67 -0.43 -0.66
C ALA A 127 -14.63 -1.61 -0.56
N PHE A 128 -15.38 -1.74 0.54
CA PHE A 128 -16.32 -2.85 0.74
C PHE A 128 -17.72 -2.59 0.16
N ALA A 129 -18.11 -1.34 -0.08
CA ALA A 129 -19.44 -0.99 -0.59
C ALA A 129 -19.88 -1.75 -1.86
N PRO A 130 -19.00 -2.08 -2.83
CA PRO A 130 -19.36 -2.90 -4.00
C PRO A 130 -19.61 -4.39 -3.69
N GLY A 131 -19.22 -4.88 -2.52
CA GLY A 131 -19.38 -6.28 -2.11
C GLY A 131 -18.50 -7.27 -2.90
N ARG A 132 -17.33 -6.84 -3.37
CA ARG A 132 -16.45 -7.66 -4.25
C ARG A 132 -15.14 -8.11 -3.63
N ILE A 133 -14.70 -7.45 -2.54
CA ILE A 133 -13.48 -7.84 -1.85
C ILE A 133 -13.70 -9.20 -1.20
N GLU A 134 -12.82 -10.15 -1.51
CA GLU A 134 -12.82 -11.52 -0.96
C GLU A 134 -11.62 -11.78 -0.04
N ALA A 135 -10.58 -10.95 -0.15
CA ALA A 135 -9.37 -11.08 0.65
C ALA A 135 -8.81 -9.73 1.10
N VAL A 136 -8.21 -9.72 2.30
CA VAL A 136 -7.51 -8.58 2.88
C VAL A 136 -6.13 -9.02 3.37
N VAL A 137 -5.10 -8.26 3.04
CA VAL A 137 -3.75 -8.46 3.59
C VAL A 137 -3.21 -7.15 4.14
N THR A 138 -2.70 -7.18 5.37
CA THR A 138 -2.02 -6.03 6.00
C THR A 138 -0.52 -6.27 6.04
N PHE A 139 0.26 -5.21 5.86
CA PHE A 139 1.71 -5.28 5.83
C PHE A 139 2.32 -4.43 6.96
N GLY A 140 2.78 -5.10 8.02
CA GLY A 140 3.35 -4.46 9.20
C GLY A 140 2.33 -4.17 10.31
N THR A 141 2.83 -3.75 11.47
CA THR A 141 2.00 -3.55 12.66
C THR A 141 1.01 -2.40 12.53
N PRO A 142 1.37 -1.18 12.06
CA PRO A 142 0.39 -0.11 11.95
C PRO A 142 -0.75 -0.40 10.97
N ALA A 143 -0.45 -1.10 9.86
CA ALA A 143 -1.48 -1.56 8.93
C ALA A 143 -2.43 -2.58 9.56
N PHE A 144 -1.89 -3.50 10.35
CA PHE A 144 -2.67 -4.46 11.13
C PHE A 144 -3.55 -3.76 12.16
N ASP A 145 -3.00 -2.85 12.96
CA ASP A 145 -3.73 -2.16 14.01
C ASP A 145 -4.84 -1.26 13.43
N ALA A 146 -4.58 -0.61 12.28
CA ALA A 146 -5.58 0.13 11.52
C ALA A 146 -6.74 -0.76 11.05
N TRP A 147 -6.44 -1.96 10.53
CA TRP A 147 -7.44 -2.94 10.13
C TRP A 147 -8.22 -3.45 11.35
N THR A 148 -7.54 -3.79 12.44
CA THR A 148 -8.16 -4.23 13.69
C THR A 148 -9.14 -3.18 14.22
N ALA A 149 -8.75 -1.90 14.23
CA ALA A 149 -9.63 -0.80 14.62
C ALA A 149 -10.87 -0.71 13.73
N PHE A 150 -10.70 -0.76 12.40
CA PHE A 150 -11.84 -0.80 11.47
C PHE A 150 -12.76 -1.98 11.74
N THR A 151 -12.21 -3.19 11.92
CA THR A 151 -12.99 -4.40 12.18
C THR A 151 -13.70 -4.38 13.53
N ALA A 152 -13.34 -3.50 14.47
CA ALA A 152 -14.09 -3.30 15.71
C ALA A 152 -15.36 -2.43 15.52
N THR A 153 -15.49 -1.74 14.38
CA THR A 153 -16.69 -0.95 14.06
C THR A 153 -17.84 -1.83 13.54
N PRO A 154 -19.10 -1.38 13.59
CA PRO A 154 -20.22 -2.11 12.99
C PRO A 154 -20.03 -2.43 11.49
N ALA A 155 -19.47 -1.49 10.72
CA ALA A 155 -19.19 -1.68 9.30
C ALA A 155 -18.13 -2.75 9.06
N GLY A 156 -17.06 -2.74 9.87
CA GLY A 156 -16.01 -3.75 9.80
C GLY A 156 -16.49 -5.15 10.23
N GLN A 157 -17.27 -5.24 11.30
CA GLN A 157 -17.86 -6.51 11.74
C GLN A 157 -18.78 -7.12 10.67
N ALA A 158 -19.49 -6.30 9.90
CA ALA A 158 -20.37 -6.78 8.84
C ALA A 158 -19.62 -7.46 7.67
N VAL A 159 -18.35 -7.10 7.43
CA VAL A 159 -17.57 -7.65 6.30
C VAL A 159 -16.69 -8.84 6.69
N LEU A 160 -16.33 -8.98 7.97
CA LEU A 160 -15.47 -10.07 8.46
C LEU A 160 -15.90 -11.48 8.02
N PRO A 161 -17.21 -11.84 8.02
CA PRO A 161 -17.63 -13.19 7.59
C PRO A 161 -17.46 -13.46 6.09
N THR A 162 -17.21 -12.42 5.29
CA THR A 162 -17.19 -12.48 3.82
C THR A 162 -15.79 -12.49 3.23
N ILE A 163 -14.76 -12.35 4.07
CA ILE A 163 -13.37 -12.15 3.63
C ILE A 163 -12.42 -13.15 4.26
N THR A 164 -11.34 -13.45 3.54
CA THR A 164 -10.15 -14.08 4.10
C THR A 164 -9.15 -13.01 4.46
N PHE A 165 -8.62 -13.04 5.68
CA PHE A 165 -7.69 -12.02 6.17
C PHE A 165 -6.39 -12.63 6.68
N HIS A 166 -5.26 -11.99 6.38
CA HIS A 166 -3.98 -12.32 7.00
C HIS A 166 -3.10 -11.08 7.24
N LYS A 167 -2.34 -11.10 8.35
CA LYS A 167 -1.26 -10.14 8.63
C LYS A 167 0.07 -10.65 8.09
N ALA A 168 0.79 -9.84 7.33
CA ALA A 168 2.15 -10.13 6.88
C ALA A 168 3.15 -9.12 7.48
N LEU A 169 4.42 -9.51 7.56
CA LEU A 169 5.51 -8.61 7.90
C LEU A 169 5.65 -7.50 6.84
N HIS A 170 6.04 -6.31 7.27
CA HIS A 170 6.25 -5.18 6.37
C HIS A 170 7.27 -5.55 5.27
N PRO A 171 7.07 -5.16 3.99
CA PRO A 171 7.89 -5.60 2.87
C PRO A 171 9.37 -5.29 2.97
N THR A 172 9.75 -4.32 3.81
CA THR A 172 11.14 -3.90 4.06
C THR A 172 11.53 -4.10 5.54
N ALA A 173 10.89 -5.06 6.23
CA ALA A 173 11.23 -5.40 7.60
C ALA A 173 12.61 -6.06 7.70
N ASP A 174 13.03 -6.75 6.64
CA ASP A 174 14.39 -7.25 6.52
C ASP A 174 15.38 -6.10 6.34
N LYS A 175 16.42 -6.08 7.17
CA LYS A 175 17.49 -5.07 7.09
C LYS A 175 18.83 -5.74 7.28
N PRO A 176 19.88 -5.35 6.56
CA PRO A 176 21.24 -5.81 6.86
C PRO A 176 21.59 -5.54 8.33
N GLY A 177 21.95 -6.59 9.08
CA GLY A 177 22.23 -6.51 10.51
C GLY A 177 21.00 -6.27 11.42
N GLY A 178 19.80 -6.29 10.85
CA GLY A 178 18.54 -6.20 11.60
C GLY A 178 18.09 -7.55 12.18
N PRO A 179 17.04 -7.55 13.01
CA PRO A 179 16.55 -8.75 13.69
C PRO A 179 15.75 -9.70 12.79
N ILE A 180 15.38 -9.26 11.59
CA ILE A 180 14.61 -10.03 10.61
C ILE A 180 15.51 -10.19 9.39
N SER A 181 15.83 -11.44 9.04
CA SER A 181 16.53 -11.75 7.79
C SER A 181 15.55 -11.74 6.61
N ARG A 182 16.10 -11.71 5.39
CA ARG A 182 15.31 -11.89 4.16
C ARG A 182 14.53 -13.20 4.18
N LYS A 183 15.15 -14.28 4.66
CA LYS A 183 14.49 -15.59 4.77
C LYS A 183 13.33 -15.55 5.76
N ASP A 184 13.49 -14.92 6.92
CA ASP A 184 12.42 -14.82 7.93
C ASP A 184 11.20 -14.05 7.39
N LEU A 185 11.46 -12.98 6.62
CA LEU A 185 10.41 -12.23 5.92
C LEU A 185 9.64 -13.14 4.93
N LEU A 186 10.36 -13.91 4.12
CA LEU A 186 9.76 -14.76 3.09
C LEU A 186 9.05 -15.99 3.67
N ASP A 187 9.58 -16.57 4.74
CA ASP A 187 8.90 -17.64 5.50
C ASP A 187 7.58 -17.12 6.08
N ASN A 188 7.56 -15.91 6.64
CA ASN A 188 6.33 -15.27 7.10
C ASN A 188 5.33 -15.02 5.96
N TRP A 189 5.83 -14.55 4.81
CA TRP A 189 4.99 -14.31 3.63
C TRP A 189 4.43 -15.61 3.04
N ASN A 190 5.15 -16.73 3.12
CA ASN A 190 4.66 -18.04 2.71
C ASN A 190 3.45 -18.49 3.55
N ILE A 191 3.45 -18.21 4.86
CA ILE A 191 2.29 -18.47 5.74
C ILE A 191 1.10 -17.62 5.29
N ALA A 192 1.32 -16.33 5.03
CA ALA A 192 0.27 -15.43 4.57
C ALA A 192 -0.30 -15.86 3.20
N LEU A 193 0.57 -16.22 2.24
CA LEU A 193 0.16 -16.73 0.94
C LEU A 193 -0.67 -18.00 1.07
N GLN A 194 -0.24 -18.97 1.88
CA GLN A 194 -0.96 -20.22 2.07
C GLN A 194 -2.36 -19.99 2.65
N SER A 195 -2.47 -19.12 3.65
CA SER A 195 -3.76 -18.80 4.24
C SER A 195 -4.69 -18.05 3.28
N LEU A 196 -4.17 -17.07 2.53
CA LEU A 196 -4.99 -16.28 1.60
C LEU A 196 -5.39 -17.11 0.38
N HIS A 197 -4.48 -17.90 -0.20
CA HIS A 197 -4.73 -18.71 -1.39
C HIS A 197 -5.90 -19.69 -1.19
N ALA A 198 -6.02 -20.28 0.00
CA ALA A 198 -7.13 -21.18 0.33
C ALA A 198 -8.52 -20.50 0.31
N GLY A 199 -8.57 -19.18 0.51
CA GLY A 199 -9.81 -18.40 0.57
C GLY A 199 -10.20 -17.70 -0.72
N ILE A 200 -9.28 -17.54 -1.66
CA ILE A 200 -9.50 -16.82 -2.91
C ILE A 200 -10.35 -17.65 -3.88
N GLN A 201 -11.44 -17.07 -4.39
CA GLN A 201 -12.38 -17.73 -5.29
C GLN A 201 -12.31 -17.18 -6.72
N ASP A 202 -12.08 -15.88 -6.92
CA ASP A 202 -12.06 -15.24 -8.26
C ASP A 202 -10.79 -14.39 -8.49
N PRO A 203 -9.60 -15.02 -8.59
CA PRO A 203 -8.37 -14.32 -8.98
C PRO A 203 -8.41 -13.90 -10.44
N ASP A 204 -7.66 -12.86 -10.85
CA ASP A 204 -7.52 -12.50 -12.28
C ASP A 204 -7.00 -13.66 -13.12
N VAL A 205 -6.08 -14.44 -12.57
CA VAL A 205 -5.49 -15.62 -13.19
C VAL A 205 -5.41 -16.73 -12.14
N ALA A 206 -6.06 -17.87 -12.41
CA ALA A 206 -5.92 -19.05 -11.56
C ALA A 206 -4.46 -19.52 -11.58
N THR A 207 -3.79 -19.41 -10.43
CA THR A 207 -2.35 -19.65 -10.30
C THR A 207 -2.11 -20.68 -9.19
N PRO A 208 -1.33 -21.75 -9.45
CA PRO A 208 -0.90 -22.65 -8.39
C PRO A 208 -0.11 -21.89 -7.33
N LEU A 209 -0.28 -22.24 -6.06
CA LEU A 209 0.50 -21.64 -4.99
C LEU A 209 1.96 -22.06 -5.12
N VAL A 210 2.84 -21.09 -5.39
CA VAL A 210 4.29 -21.27 -5.43
C VAL A 210 4.93 -20.44 -4.32
N PRO A 211 5.38 -21.09 -3.22
CA PRO A 211 6.06 -20.40 -2.12
C PRO A 211 7.34 -19.68 -2.58
N TYR A 212 7.71 -18.64 -1.85
CA TYR A 212 9.03 -18.01 -1.93
C TYR A 212 10.13 -18.96 -1.46
N GLY A 213 11.32 -18.77 -2.03
CA GLY A 213 12.57 -19.38 -1.54
C GLY A 213 13.20 -18.60 -0.39
N ALA A 214 14.53 -18.70 -0.26
CA ALA A 214 15.29 -17.98 0.77
C ALA A 214 15.58 -16.51 0.41
N ASP A 215 15.40 -16.13 -0.85
CA ASP A 215 15.50 -14.76 -1.35
C ASP A 215 14.47 -14.54 -2.48
N PHE A 216 14.21 -13.28 -2.83
CA PHE A 216 13.40 -12.91 -3.98
C PHE A 216 14.12 -13.28 -5.28
N THR A 217 13.42 -13.97 -6.17
CA THR A 217 13.82 -14.11 -7.57
C THR A 217 13.47 -12.83 -8.34
N PRO A 218 14.07 -12.61 -9.54
CA PRO A 218 13.71 -11.46 -10.38
C PRO A 218 12.21 -11.39 -10.72
N ASP A 219 11.57 -12.53 -10.99
CA ASP A 219 10.13 -12.60 -11.32
C ASP A 219 9.23 -12.26 -10.14
N GLU A 220 9.75 -12.32 -8.92
CA GLU A 220 9.04 -11.95 -7.69
C GLU A 220 9.20 -10.46 -7.33
N LEU A 221 9.93 -9.72 -8.15
CA LEU A 221 10.10 -8.27 -8.06
C LEU A 221 9.65 -7.59 -9.38
N PRO A 222 8.40 -7.81 -9.82
CA PRO A 222 7.93 -7.22 -11.06
C PRO A 222 7.95 -5.68 -11.00
N GLU A 223 7.96 -5.07 -12.17
CA GLU A 223 7.72 -3.63 -12.30
C GLU A 223 6.33 -3.28 -11.79
N ILE A 224 6.13 -2.04 -11.32
CA ILE A 224 4.78 -1.57 -11.05
C ILE A 224 4.03 -1.47 -12.39
N PRO A 225 2.80 -2.01 -12.51
CA PRO A 225 2.03 -1.91 -13.74
C PRO A 225 1.71 -0.45 -14.09
N SER A 226 1.91 -0.07 -15.34
CA SER A 226 1.59 1.29 -15.83
C SER A 226 0.13 1.70 -15.55
N ARG A 227 -0.81 0.75 -15.66
CA ARG A 227 -2.24 0.92 -15.32
C ARG A 227 -2.53 1.36 -13.88
N ASP A 228 -1.52 1.33 -13.00
CA ASP A 228 -1.66 1.77 -11.61
C ASP A 228 -1.09 3.17 -11.37
N LEU A 229 -0.46 3.78 -12.39
CA LEU A 229 0.20 5.07 -12.31
C LEU A 229 -0.53 6.11 -13.17
N PRO A 230 -0.43 7.41 -12.82
CA PRO A 230 -1.02 8.48 -13.62
C PRO A 230 -0.50 8.52 -15.06
N PHE A 231 -1.27 9.16 -15.94
CA PHE A 231 -0.84 9.42 -17.32
C PHE A 231 0.49 10.20 -17.35
N GLY A 232 1.36 9.87 -18.29
CA GLY A 232 2.62 10.59 -18.52
C GLY A 232 3.78 10.19 -17.62
N ILE A 233 3.60 9.23 -16.70
CA ILE A 233 4.72 8.68 -15.92
C ILE A 233 5.63 7.84 -16.83
N PRO A 234 6.94 8.13 -16.91
CA PRO A 234 7.86 7.36 -17.75
C PRO A 234 8.13 5.97 -17.15
N ALA A 235 8.41 5.00 -18.03
CA ALA A 235 8.58 3.59 -17.63
C ALA A 235 9.68 3.37 -16.58
N TRP A 236 10.75 4.17 -16.58
CA TRP A 236 11.84 4.02 -15.60
C TRP A 236 11.40 4.29 -14.15
N MET A 237 10.38 5.13 -13.93
CA MET A 237 9.84 5.41 -12.60
C MET A 237 9.11 4.21 -11.99
N ARG A 238 8.72 3.21 -12.81
CA ARG A 238 7.99 2.01 -12.38
C ARG A 238 8.82 0.72 -12.43
N SER A 239 9.99 0.76 -13.06
CA SER A 239 10.86 -0.40 -13.27
C SER A 239 12.08 -0.47 -12.35
N THR A 240 12.46 0.65 -11.75
CA THR A 240 13.64 0.76 -10.89
C THR A 240 13.27 1.31 -9.51
N ASP A 241 14.07 0.95 -8.52
CA ASP A 241 13.96 1.46 -7.16
C ASP A 241 15.01 2.56 -6.92
N PHE A 242 14.82 3.36 -5.87
CA PHE A 242 15.80 4.33 -5.36
C PHE A 242 16.17 5.52 -6.28
N TRP A 243 15.43 5.76 -7.37
CA TRP A 243 15.57 6.97 -8.19
C TRP A 243 15.11 8.26 -7.50
N ALA A 244 14.34 8.16 -6.40
CA ALA A 244 13.93 9.29 -5.57
C ALA A 244 14.55 9.19 -4.17
N THR A 245 15.15 10.28 -3.71
CA THR A 245 15.75 10.39 -2.37
C THR A 245 15.31 11.68 -1.68
N MET A 246 15.07 11.61 -0.36
CA MET A 246 14.90 12.82 0.44
C MET A 246 16.28 13.46 0.68
N ALA A 247 16.34 14.79 0.75
CA ALA A 247 17.57 15.50 1.11
C ALA A 247 18.11 15.07 2.50
N ALA A 248 19.43 15.13 2.67
CA ALA A 248 20.12 14.75 3.91
C ALA A 248 19.96 15.78 5.05
N THR A 249 20.17 15.32 6.29
CA THR A 249 20.13 16.15 7.51
C THR A 249 21.51 16.75 7.84
N PRO A 250 21.60 18.00 8.37
CA PRO A 250 20.52 18.96 8.60
C PRO A 250 20.20 19.79 7.33
N GLY A 251 18.92 20.06 7.07
CA GLY A 251 18.53 20.90 5.93
C GLY A 251 17.02 20.92 5.67
N ASN A 252 16.66 20.86 4.39
CA ASN A 252 15.28 20.84 3.89
C ASN A 252 14.76 19.41 3.64
N GLN A 253 15.19 18.43 4.46
CA GLN A 253 14.82 17.00 4.35
C GLN A 253 13.31 16.71 4.42
N ARG A 254 12.50 17.70 4.82
CA ARG A 254 11.03 17.63 4.82
C ARG A 254 10.40 18.20 3.53
N ALA A 255 11.14 18.99 2.75
CA ALA A 255 10.62 19.75 1.62
C ALA A 255 11.31 19.44 0.28
N ASN A 256 12.42 18.68 0.27
CA ASN A 256 13.16 18.37 -0.96
C ASN A 256 13.24 16.86 -1.26
N VAL A 257 12.86 16.51 -2.49
CA VAL A 257 13.11 15.20 -3.12
C VAL A 257 14.04 15.42 -4.32
N THR A 258 15.14 14.68 -4.37
CA THR A 258 16.04 14.60 -5.54
C THR A 258 15.64 13.42 -6.40
N ILE A 259 15.59 13.63 -7.72
CA ILE A 259 15.30 12.60 -8.72
C ILE A 259 16.56 12.36 -9.54
N GLU A 260 17.00 11.11 -9.60
CA GLU A 260 18.09 10.63 -10.46
C GLU A 260 17.49 9.67 -11.50
N VAL A 261 17.54 10.07 -12.78
CA VAL A 261 17.06 9.22 -13.87
C VAL A 261 18.10 8.11 -14.10
N PRO A 262 17.69 6.82 -14.13
CA PRO A 262 18.59 5.69 -14.38
C PRO A 262 19.28 5.71 -15.75
#